data_AF-A0A943NST9-F1
#
_entry.id   AF-A0A943NST9-F1
#
_cell.length_a   1.000
_cell.length_b   1.000
_cell.length_c   1.000
_cell.angle_alpha   90.00
_cell.angle_beta   90.00
_cell.angle_gamma   90.00
#
_symmetry.space_group_name_H-M   'P 1'
#
loop_
_entity.id
_entity.type
_entity.pdbx_description
1 polymer ?
#
loop_
_entity_poly.entity_id
_entity_poly.type
_entity_poly.pdbx_seq_one_letter_code
_entity_poly.pdbx_strand_id
1 'polypeptide(L)'
;MKYKRRISCAVLLFGAVLLAGGDRLPVQAADQAAIEAQAAAEAQAAAEAQAAAAAQAAAEAQAAAIAQAAAEVQAAVQARAEADARAAEAARVAAEAQAAASAQGTPEAQAAAETAAQTAAQTAAEAQAAAAAQAAAEAKLAAASAGTAQAPAQTISPEEQAERKKKQEEKEKKEEEQLKKDIASCIEEDAQDAILNGYLSLLNKDYILKDELDLELVSIGNGHRLEEQAAEAITALIKAAKKERMSINITSSYRTYAKQVSLFKNKIKRLEGEKYTHAEAVTEAAKVVAVPGTSEHQLGLTVDFLTGTYKRLDEGIRNTKEYRWIEEHAWEYGYIIRYPKGKSSITGIITEPWHLRYVGIPAAKLITEQGVCLEEFLGVAYDEQKDGISNGAGWVNTGR
;
A
#
# COMPACT_ATOMS: atom_id res chain seq x y z
N MET A 1 -23.81 -9.27 42.89
CA MET A 1 -22.82 -9.58 43.95
C MET A 1 -21.65 -8.63 43.80
N LYS A 2 -21.34 -7.85 44.84
CA LYS A 2 -20.21 -6.90 44.89
C LYS A 2 -18.95 -7.67 45.33
N TYR A 3 -17.83 -7.55 44.63
CA TYR A 3 -16.53 -7.90 45.20
C TYR A 3 -15.49 -6.79 45.00
N LYS A 4 -14.86 -6.45 46.12
CA LYS A 4 -13.98 -5.30 46.38
C LYS A 4 -12.54 -5.58 45.97
N ARG A 5 -11.87 -4.53 45.48
CA ARG A 5 -10.40 -4.39 45.39
C ARG A 5 -9.72 -4.63 46.75
N ARG A 6 -8.53 -5.23 46.73
CA ARG A 6 -7.51 -5.06 47.77
C ARG A 6 -6.14 -4.80 47.14
N ILE A 7 -5.61 -3.63 47.47
CA ILE A 7 -4.22 -3.19 47.31
C ILE A 7 -3.42 -3.76 48.47
N SER A 8 -2.19 -4.20 48.24
CA SER A 8 -1.16 -4.27 49.28
C SER A 8 0.22 -4.11 48.67
N CYS A 9 0.86 -2.98 49.00
CA CYS A 9 2.30 -2.76 48.92
C CYS A 9 3.04 -3.73 49.86
N ALA A 10 4.19 -4.25 49.43
CA ALA A 10 5.25 -4.69 50.32
C ALA A 10 6.61 -4.43 49.66
N VAL A 11 7.29 -3.41 50.16
CA VAL A 11 8.72 -3.14 49.96
C VAL A 11 9.47 -3.99 50.97
N LEU A 12 10.44 -4.80 50.53
CA LEU A 12 11.43 -5.40 51.42
C LEU A 12 12.84 -5.29 50.83
N LEU A 13 13.61 -4.40 51.46
CA LEU A 13 15.08 -4.31 51.41
C LEU A 13 15.68 -5.35 52.36
N PHE A 14 16.62 -6.14 51.88
CA PHE A 14 17.70 -6.79 52.65
C PHE A 14 18.87 -6.95 51.66
N GLY A 15 20.12 -6.55 51.92
CA GLY A 15 20.85 -6.47 53.18
C GLY A 15 22.09 -7.37 53.00
N ALA A 16 23.24 -6.77 52.65
CA ALA A 16 24.50 -7.47 52.48
C ALA A 16 25.06 -7.95 53.83
N VAL A 17 25.54 -9.20 53.89
CA VAL A 17 26.40 -9.72 54.96
C VAL A 17 27.54 -10.53 54.32
N LEU A 18 28.76 -10.26 54.77
CA LEU A 18 30.02 -10.86 54.34
C LEU A 18 30.62 -11.71 55.48
N LEU A 19 31.31 -12.80 55.09
CA LEU A 19 32.24 -13.66 55.86
C LEU A 19 31.56 -14.64 56.86
N ALA A 20 31.92 -15.92 56.99
CA ALA A 20 33.22 -16.60 56.87
C ALA A 20 33.10 -18.15 56.79
N GLY A 21 34.09 -18.85 56.18
CA GLY A 21 34.46 -20.28 56.39
C GLY A 21 33.43 -21.36 56.01
N GLY A 22 33.71 -22.43 55.29
CA GLY A 22 34.93 -23.08 54.83
C GLY A 22 34.51 -24.51 54.49
N ASP A 23 34.50 -24.85 53.20
CA ASP A 23 34.57 -26.22 52.67
C ASP A 23 34.80 -26.11 51.16
N ARG A 24 36.02 -26.43 50.72
CA ARG A 24 36.38 -26.46 49.30
C ARG A 24 35.84 -27.75 48.69
N LEU A 25 34.66 -27.70 48.11
CA LEU A 25 34.23 -28.67 47.09
C LEU A 25 34.81 -28.27 45.72
N PRO A 26 35.14 -29.23 44.84
CA PRO A 26 35.71 -28.96 43.53
C PRO A 26 34.60 -28.53 42.56
N VAL A 27 34.13 -27.27 42.68
CA VAL A 27 33.12 -26.67 41.79
C VAL A 27 33.72 -25.40 41.21
N GLN A 28 34.75 -25.54 40.36
CA GLN A 28 35.37 -24.37 39.71
C GLN A 28 35.78 -24.62 38.25
N ALA A 29 36.07 -25.88 37.88
CA ALA A 29 36.41 -26.23 36.49
C ALA A 29 35.17 -26.48 35.60
N ALA A 30 34.10 -27.07 36.15
CA ALA A 30 32.89 -27.38 35.39
C ALA A 30 32.05 -26.14 35.05
N ASP A 31 31.98 -25.16 35.95
CA ASP A 31 31.29 -23.87 35.69
C ASP A 31 32.07 -23.00 34.70
N GLN A 32 33.40 -22.98 34.77
CA GLN A 32 34.22 -22.22 33.83
C GLN A 32 34.12 -22.79 32.40
N ALA A 33 34.15 -24.11 32.25
CA ALA A 33 33.96 -24.76 30.95
C ALA A 33 32.55 -24.54 30.38
N ALA A 34 31.51 -24.48 31.22
CA ALA A 34 30.14 -24.18 30.81
C ALA A 34 29.98 -22.71 30.38
N ILE A 35 30.61 -21.77 31.10
CA ILE A 35 30.62 -20.34 30.74
C ILE A 35 31.40 -20.12 29.43
N GLU A 36 32.54 -20.77 29.25
CA GLU A 36 33.33 -20.70 28.01
C GLU A 36 32.59 -21.33 26.82
N ALA A 37 31.89 -22.44 27.02
CA ALA A 37 31.05 -23.06 25.99
C ALA A 37 29.85 -22.19 25.61
N GLN A 38 29.21 -21.53 26.58
CA GLN A 38 28.14 -20.57 26.31
C GLN A 38 28.65 -19.34 25.56
N ALA A 39 29.78 -18.77 25.98
CA ALA A 39 30.41 -17.64 25.30
C ALA A 39 30.84 -17.99 23.86
N ALA A 40 31.33 -19.21 23.62
CA ALA A 40 31.65 -19.70 22.29
C ALA A 40 30.41 -19.89 21.41
N ALA A 41 29.31 -20.40 21.98
CA ALA A 41 28.04 -20.54 21.27
C ALA A 41 27.41 -19.18 20.92
N GLU A 42 27.47 -18.20 21.84
CA GLU A 42 27.02 -16.83 21.60
C GLU A 42 27.88 -16.13 20.54
N ALA A 43 29.20 -16.33 20.55
CA ALA A 43 30.11 -15.80 19.53
C ALA A 43 29.85 -16.42 18.15
N GLN A 44 29.57 -17.74 18.08
CA GLN A 44 29.20 -18.41 16.84
C GLN A 44 27.85 -17.88 16.31
N ALA A 45 26.84 -17.75 17.17
CA ALA A 45 25.53 -17.20 16.80
C ALA A 45 25.64 -15.75 16.31
N ALA A 46 26.51 -14.94 16.92
CA ALA A 46 26.79 -13.58 16.47
C ALA A 46 27.49 -13.55 15.09
N ALA A 47 28.43 -14.46 14.84
CA ALA A 47 29.10 -14.58 13.55
C ALA A 47 28.15 -15.04 12.44
N GLU A 48 27.27 -16.00 12.74
CA GLU A 48 26.22 -16.47 11.81
C GLU A 48 25.19 -15.38 11.51
N ALA A 49 24.79 -14.60 12.51
CA ALA A 49 23.91 -13.44 12.33
C ALA A 49 24.56 -12.35 11.47
N GLN A 50 25.85 -12.09 11.66
CA GLN A 50 26.60 -11.13 10.84
C GLN A 50 26.75 -11.60 9.38
N ALA A 51 26.99 -12.89 9.17
CA ALA A 51 27.04 -13.49 7.84
C ALA A 51 25.67 -13.45 7.14
N ALA A 52 24.58 -13.71 7.86
CA ALA A 52 23.22 -13.61 7.34
C ALA A 52 22.85 -12.15 6.97
N ALA A 53 23.24 -11.18 7.80
CA ALA A 53 23.04 -9.76 7.51
C ALA A 53 23.83 -9.31 6.28
N ALA A 54 25.08 -9.77 6.12
CA ALA A 54 25.89 -9.48 4.93
C ALA A 54 25.29 -10.11 3.66
N ALA A 55 24.76 -11.33 3.75
CA ALA A 55 24.08 -12.00 2.64
C ALA A 55 22.77 -11.29 2.24
N GLN A 56 21.99 -10.84 3.23
CA GLN A 56 20.78 -10.05 2.98
C GLN A 56 21.11 -8.71 2.32
N ALA A 57 22.14 -7.99 2.81
CA ALA A 57 22.57 -6.74 2.21
C ALA A 57 23.06 -6.91 0.76
N ALA A 58 23.76 -8.02 0.46
CA ALA A 58 24.17 -8.35 -0.90
C ALA A 58 22.97 -8.65 -1.82
N ALA A 59 21.96 -9.37 -1.31
CA ALA A 59 20.73 -9.66 -2.05
C ALA A 59 19.90 -8.39 -2.32
N GLU A 60 19.80 -7.49 -1.34
CA GLU A 60 19.12 -6.20 -1.49
C GLU A 60 19.84 -5.29 -2.49
N ALA A 61 21.18 -5.25 -2.46
CA ALA A 61 21.98 -4.51 -3.44
C ALA A 61 21.81 -5.07 -4.86
N GLN A 62 21.75 -6.39 -5.01
CA GLN A 62 21.50 -7.03 -6.30
C GLN A 62 20.08 -6.76 -6.81
N ALA A 63 19.07 -6.83 -5.94
CA ALA A 63 17.70 -6.48 -6.28
C ALA A 63 17.58 -5.02 -6.73
N ALA A 64 18.29 -4.10 -6.07
CA ALA A 64 18.36 -2.70 -6.47
C ALA A 64 19.02 -2.51 -7.85
N ALA A 65 20.11 -3.23 -8.14
CA ALA A 65 20.77 -3.19 -9.44
C ALA A 65 19.89 -3.72 -10.58
N ILE A 66 19.15 -4.81 -10.34
CA ILE A 66 18.17 -5.36 -11.30
C ILE A 66 17.02 -4.37 -11.52
N ALA A 67 16.50 -3.75 -10.45
CA ALA A 67 15.44 -2.76 -10.56
C ALA A 67 15.87 -1.53 -11.36
N GLN A 68 17.10 -1.05 -11.15
CA GLN A 68 17.67 0.06 -11.91
C GLN A 68 17.83 -0.29 -13.40
N ALA A 69 18.38 -1.47 -13.71
CA ALA A 69 18.53 -1.90 -15.10
C ALA A 69 17.18 -2.11 -15.80
N ALA A 70 16.15 -2.58 -15.08
CA ALA A 70 14.80 -2.71 -15.62
C ALA A 70 14.15 -1.35 -15.92
N ALA A 71 14.40 -0.33 -15.09
CA ALA A 71 13.96 1.04 -15.34
C ALA A 71 14.65 1.64 -16.57
N GLU A 72 15.95 1.39 -16.76
CA GLU A 72 16.69 1.81 -17.96
C GLU A 72 16.13 1.16 -19.24
N VAL A 73 15.75 -0.12 -19.20
CA VAL A 73 15.08 -0.80 -20.31
C VAL A 73 13.74 -0.15 -20.64
N GLN A 74 12.89 0.12 -19.63
CA GLN A 74 11.61 0.78 -19.85
C GLN A 74 11.76 2.17 -20.50
N ALA A 75 12.73 2.96 -20.04
CA ALA A 75 13.03 4.26 -20.64
C ALA A 75 13.52 4.14 -22.09
N ALA A 76 14.35 3.13 -22.39
CA ALA A 76 14.87 2.91 -23.74
C ALA A 76 13.78 2.42 -24.72
N VAL A 77 12.85 1.57 -24.26
CA VAL A 77 11.68 1.14 -25.04
C VAL A 77 10.79 2.34 -25.40
N GLN A 78 10.53 3.23 -24.44
CA GLN A 78 9.75 4.44 -24.70
C GLN A 78 10.46 5.37 -25.70
N ALA A 79 11.76 5.61 -25.50
CA ALA A 79 12.55 6.44 -26.41
C ALA A 79 12.60 5.88 -27.84
N ARG A 80 12.66 4.55 -27.98
CA ARG A 80 12.59 3.86 -29.27
C ARG A 80 11.22 4.05 -29.93
N ALA A 81 10.13 3.87 -29.19
CA ALA A 81 8.78 4.07 -29.71
C ALA A 81 8.56 5.52 -30.21
N GLU A 82 9.06 6.52 -29.47
CA GLU A 82 8.99 7.93 -29.86
C GLU A 82 9.86 8.24 -31.09
N ALA A 83 11.04 7.62 -31.21
CA ALA A 83 11.90 7.78 -32.39
C ALA A 83 11.30 7.11 -33.64
N ASP A 84 10.71 5.92 -33.50
CA ASP A 84 10.01 5.22 -34.57
C ASP A 84 8.79 6.01 -35.08
N ALA A 85 8.02 6.61 -34.16
CA ALA A 85 6.89 7.47 -34.51
C ALA A 85 7.34 8.72 -35.30
N ARG A 86 8.43 9.37 -34.89
CA ARG A 86 9.01 10.51 -35.61
C ARG A 86 9.53 10.13 -36.98
N ALA A 87 10.19 8.99 -37.10
CA ALA A 87 10.67 8.47 -38.38
C ALA A 87 9.53 8.14 -39.35
N ALA A 88 8.44 7.52 -38.84
CA ALA A 88 7.26 7.21 -39.64
C ALA A 88 6.56 8.48 -40.17
N GLU A 89 6.43 9.50 -39.34
CA GLU A 89 5.85 10.78 -39.75
C GLU A 89 6.74 11.52 -40.75
N ALA A 90 8.06 11.56 -40.53
CA ALA A 90 9.00 12.15 -41.48
C ALA A 90 8.99 11.42 -42.84
N ALA A 91 8.87 10.10 -42.84
CA ALA A 91 8.72 9.30 -44.07
C ALA A 91 7.42 9.61 -44.82
N ARG A 92 6.30 9.80 -44.09
CA ARG A 92 5.02 10.24 -44.68
C ARG A 92 5.16 11.61 -45.34
N VAL A 93 5.74 12.58 -44.64
CA VAL A 93 5.98 13.94 -45.16
C VAL A 93 6.90 13.92 -46.39
N ALA A 94 7.94 13.09 -46.38
CA ALA A 94 8.82 12.91 -47.54
C ALA A 94 8.08 12.31 -48.75
N ALA A 95 7.21 11.31 -48.54
CA ALA A 95 6.41 10.73 -49.62
C ALA A 95 5.41 11.74 -50.21
N GLU A 96 4.76 12.55 -49.37
CA GLU A 96 3.87 13.63 -49.80
C GLU A 96 4.62 14.71 -50.59
N ALA A 97 5.79 15.13 -50.13
CA ALA A 97 6.62 16.11 -50.82
C ALA A 97 7.12 15.58 -52.18
N GLN A 98 7.52 14.30 -52.26
CA GLN A 98 7.92 13.66 -53.51
C GLN A 98 6.77 13.56 -54.52
N ALA A 99 5.56 13.26 -54.05
CA ALA A 99 4.35 13.24 -54.88
C ALA A 99 4.03 14.65 -55.42
N ALA A 100 4.15 15.68 -54.59
CA ALA A 100 3.98 17.08 -55.01
C ALA A 100 5.03 17.53 -56.03
N ALA A 101 6.31 17.18 -55.82
CA ALA A 101 7.38 17.45 -56.78
C ALA A 101 7.13 16.79 -58.14
N SER A 102 6.62 15.55 -58.14
CA SER A 102 6.29 14.81 -59.37
C SER A 102 5.09 15.39 -60.11
N ALA A 103 4.15 16.01 -59.38
CA ALA A 103 2.95 16.61 -59.97
C ALA A 103 3.19 18.04 -60.50
N GLN A 104 4.00 18.85 -59.82
CA GLN A 104 4.20 20.27 -60.14
C GLN A 104 5.44 20.53 -61.00
N GLY A 105 6.51 19.72 -60.84
CA GLY A 105 7.75 19.85 -61.60
C GLY A 105 8.54 21.15 -61.37
N THR A 106 8.23 21.93 -60.34
CA THR A 106 8.91 23.20 -60.05
C THR A 106 10.22 22.96 -59.27
N PRO A 107 11.25 23.81 -59.44
CA PRO A 107 12.48 23.75 -58.66
C PRO A 107 12.23 23.83 -57.14
N GLU A 108 11.25 24.62 -56.71
CA GLU A 108 10.89 24.75 -55.29
C GLU A 108 10.30 23.45 -54.72
N ALA A 109 9.44 22.76 -55.48
CA ALA A 109 8.86 21.49 -55.05
C ALA A 109 9.90 20.37 -55.01
N GLN A 110 10.86 20.36 -55.95
CA GLN A 110 11.99 19.43 -55.93
C GLN A 110 12.91 19.67 -54.72
N ALA A 111 13.24 20.93 -54.41
CA ALA A 111 14.04 21.27 -53.24
C ALA A 111 13.35 20.92 -51.91
N ALA A 112 12.02 21.09 -51.83
CA ALA A 112 11.23 20.69 -50.67
C ALA A 112 11.20 19.17 -50.47
N ALA A 113 11.07 18.39 -51.56
CA ALA A 113 11.13 16.93 -51.52
C ALA A 113 12.52 16.43 -51.07
N GLU A 114 13.59 17.06 -51.56
CA GLU A 114 14.95 16.72 -51.15
C GLU A 114 15.19 17.01 -49.66
N THR A 115 14.72 18.15 -49.16
CA THR A 115 14.80 18.51 -47.72
C THR A 115 14.00 17.54 -46.84
N ALA A 116 12.80 17.15 -47.28
CA ALA A 116 11.97 16.19 -46.56
C ALA A 116 12.61 14.78 -46.57
N ALA A 117 13.21 14.36 -47.67
CA ALA A 117 13.94 13.10 -47.77
C ALA A 117 15.16 13.07 -46.84
N GLN A 118 15.92 14.17 -46.74
CA GLN A 118 17.03 14.30 -45.78
C GLN A 118 16.54 14.23 -44.33
N THR A 119 15.41 14.85 -44.02
CA THR A 119 14.79 14.80 -42.67
C THR A 119 14.31 13.39 -42.32
N ALA A 120 13.71 12.67 -43.28
CA ALA A 120 13.32 11.27 -43.11
C ALA A 120 14.54 10.35 -42.90
N ALA A 121 15.63 10.57 -43.63
CA ALA A 121 16.87 9.83 -43.44
C ALA A 121 17.50 10.08 -42.05
N GLN A 122 17.50 11.33 -41.59
CA GLN A 122 18.01 11.67 -40.26
C GLN A 122 17.20 11.02 -39.14
N THR A 123 15.88 11.13 -39.19
CA THR A 123 14.98 10.54 -38.16
C THR A 123 15.01 9.01 -38.18
N ALA A 124 15.18 8.38 -39.34
CA ALA A 124 15.41 6.94 -39.43
C ALA A 124 16.74 6.50 -38.78
N ALA A 125 17.81 7.30 -38.91
CA ALA A 125 19.08 7.04 -38.23
C ALA A 125 18.96 7.22 -36.71
N GLU A 126 18.22 8.23 -36.23
CA GLU A 126 17.89 8.41 -34.80
C GLU A 126 17.10 7.22 -34.24
N ALA A 127 16.12 6.72 -34.99
CA ALA A 127 15.39 5.52 -34.62
C ALA A 127 16.34 4.32 -34.49
N GLN A 128 17.19 4.04 -35.48
CA GLN A 128 18.18 2.96 -35.43
C GLN A 128 19.12 3.09 -34.21
N ALA A 129 19.59 4.29 -33.89
CA ALA A 129 20.38 4.54 -32.69
C ALA A 129 19.61 4.24 -31.40
N ALA A 130 18.31 4.57 -31.34
CA ALA A 130 17.45 4.24 -30.20
C ALA A 130 17.25 2.72 -30.04
N ALA A 131 17.19 1.94 -31.12
CA ALA A 131 17.13 0.47 -31.02
C ALA A 131 18.44 -0.12 -30.51
N ALA A 132 19.58 0.41 -30.96
CA ALA A 132 20.87 -0.02 -30.42
C ALA A 132 20.99 0.29 -28.92
N ALA A 133 20.46 1.45 -28.47
CA ALA A 133 20.41 1.81 -27.06
C ALA A 133 19.48 0.89 -26.25
N GLN A 134 18.30 0.52 -26.79
CA GLN A 134 17.41 -0.47 -26.17
C GLN A 134 18.11 -1.83 -26.03
N ALA A 135 18.73 -2.34 -27.10
CA ALA A 135 19.44 -3.61 -27.06
C ALA A 135 20.61 -3.58 -26.03
N ALA A 136 21.30 -2.46 -25.90
CA ALA A 136 22.35 -2.29 -24.90
C ALA A 136 21.80 -2.27 -23.46
N ALA A 137 20.63 -1.66 -23.23
CA ALA A 137 19.96 -1.66 -21.93
C ALA A 137 19.46 -3.08 -21.56
N GLU A 138 18.89 -3.80 -22.51
CA GLU A 138 18.46 -5.19 -22.34
C GLU A 138 19.66 -6.11 -22.04
N ALA A 139 20.80 -5.91 -22.70
CA ALA A 139 22.04 -6.63 -22.41
C ALA A 139 22.58 -6.34 -21.00
N LYS A 140 22.47 -5.09 -20.52
CA LYS A 140 22.82 -4.74 -19.13
C LYS A 140 21.90 -5.41 -18.12
N LEU A 141 20.59 -5.44 -18.37
CA LEU A 141 19.64 -6.16 -17.52
C LEU A 141 19.93 -7.65 -17.50
N ALA A 142 20.23 -8.24 -18.67
CA ALA A 142 20.65 -9.63 -18.78
C ALA A 142 21.93 -9.89 -17.97
N ALA A 143 22.95 -9.02 -18.07
CA ALA A 143 24.19 -9.13 -17.28
C ALA A 143 23.95 -8.97 -15.76
N ALA A 144 23.10 -8.04 -15.34
CA ALA A 144 22.72 -7.86 -13.94
C ALA A 144 21.96 -9.08 -13.39
N SER A 145 21.16 -9.75 -14.23
CA SER A 145 20.47 -11.00 -13.89
C SER A 145 21.39 -12.24 -13.93
N ALA A 146 22.41 -12.23 -14.80
CA ALA A 146 23.38 -13.31 -14.99
C ALA A 146 24.51 -13.30 -13.95
N GLY A 147 24.58 -12.28 -13.09
CA GLY A 147 25.46 -12.23 -11.90
C GLY A 147 25.20 -13.33 -10.85
N THR A 148 24.45 -14.38 -11.19
CA THR A 148 24.30 -15.62 -10.44
C THR A 148 25.53 -16.53 -10.62
N ALA A 149 26.73 -16.02 -10.34
CA ALA A 149 27.87 -16.84 -9.98
C ALA A 149 27.92 -16.91 -8.45
N GLN A 150 27.34 -17.99 -7.93
CA GLN A 150 27.60 -18.59 -6.62
C GLN A 150 28.56 -17.80 -5.71
N ALA A 151 28.00 -17.09 -4.71
CA ALA A 151 28.51 -17.30 -3.35
C ALA A 151 28.46 -18.82 -3.13
N PRO A 152 29.44 -19.47 -2.49
CA PRO A 152 29.47 -20.92 -2.40
C PRO A 152 28.15 -21.38 -1.80
N ALA A 153 27.25 -21.83 -2.66
CA ALA A 153 26.14 -22.64 -2.26
C ALA A 153 26.85 -23.89 -1.79
N GLN A 154 26.97 -24.06 -0.48
CA GLN A 154 26.95 -25.40 0.08
C GLN A 154 25.86 -26.11 -0.71
N THR A 155 26.25 -27.10 -1.51
CA THR A 155 25.33 -27.94 -2.27
C THR A 155 24.58 -28.74 -1.23
N ILE A 156 23.59 -28.08 -0.64
CA ILE A 156 22.69 -28.67 0.34
C ILE A 156 21.99 -29.82 -0.37
N SER A 157 22.11 -30.99 0.22
CA SER A 157 21.51 -32.23 -0.25
C SER A 157 20.03 -32.01 -0.57
N PRO A 158 19.42 -32.74 -1.51
CA PRO A 158 17.96 -32.76 -1.69
C PRO A 158 17.19 -32.93 -0.37
N GLU A 159 17.77 -33.66 0.60
CA GLU A 159 17.23 -33.80 1.96
C GLU A 159 17.32 -32.50 2.77
N GLU A 160 18.43 -31.77 2.72
CA GLU A 160 18.58 -30.47 3.39
C GLU A 160 17.71 -29.38 2.74
N GLN A 161 17.48 -29.45 1.42
CA GLN A 161 16.52 -28.59 0.73
C GLN A 161 15.08 -28.89 1.16
N ALA A 162 14.72 -30.17 1.27
CA ALA A 162 13.41 -30.58 1.77
C ALA A 162 13.21 -30.18 3.24
N GLU A 163 14.24 -30.30 4.08
CA GLU A 163 14.20 -29.90 5.48
C GLU A 163 14.09 -28.38 5.64
N ARG A 164 14.82 -27.59 4.84
CA ARG A 164 14.70 -26.13 4.81
C ARG A 164 13.31 -25.68 4.36
N LYS A 165 12.76 -26.32 3.32
CA LYS A 165 11.39 -26.05 2.85
C LYS A 165 10.38 -26.34 3.94
N LYS A 166 10.51 -27.47 4.63
CA LYS A 166 9.64 -27.83 5.77
C LYS A 166 9.76 -26.84 6.93
N LYS A 167 10.98 -26.41 7.28
CA LYS A 167 11.22 -25.36 8.31
C LYS A 167 10.63 -24.01 7.90
N GLN A 168 10.70 -23.65 6.61
CA GLN A 168 10.09 -22.43 6.09
C GLN A 168 8.56 -22.51 6.15
N GLU A 169 7.96 -23.60 5.72
CA GLU A 169 6.52 -23.83 5.80
C GLU A 169 6.03 -23.81 7.26
N GLU A 170 6.76 -24.43 8.19
CA GLU A 170 6.45 -24.36 9.63
C GLU A 170 6.58 -22.94 10.20
N LYS A 171 7.58 -22.17 9.76
CA LYS A 171 7.74 -20.77 10.15
C LYS A 171 6.62 -19.90 9.60
N GLU A 172 6.28 -20.04 8.32
CA GLU A 172 5.19 -19.31 7.68
C GLU A 172 3.85 -19.62 8.35
N LYS A 173 3.60 -20.88 8.69
CA LYS A 173 2.41 -21.29 9.43
C LYS A 173 2.35 -20.68 10.83
N LYS A 174 3.47 -20.63 11.55
CA LYS A 174 3.56 -19.94 12.86
C LYS A 174 3.35 -18.45 12.74
N GLU A 175 3.93 -17.79 11.72
CA GLU A 175 3.70 -16.38 11.44
C GLU A 175 2.24 -16.09 11.09
N GLU A 176 1.60 -16.96 10.31
CA GLU A 176 0.19 -16.82 9.96
C GLU A 176 -0.72 -17.01 11.18
N GLU A 177 -0.44 -18.00 12.04
CA GLU A 177 -1.17 -18.20 13.28
C GLU A 177 -1.00 -17.03 14.25
N GLN A 178 0.22 -16.48 14.36
CA GLN A 178 0.47 -15.27 15.14
C GLN A 178 -0.30 -14.08 14.58
N LEU A 179 -0.27 -13.87 13.26
CA LEU A 179 -1.00 -12.77 12.63
C LEU A 179 -2.51 -12.88 12.84
N LYS A 180 -3.07 -14.09 12.85
CA LYS A 180 -4.49 -14.32 13.20
C LYS A 180 -4.78 -13.90 14.64
N LYS A 181 -3.88 -14.20 15.58
CA LYS A 181 -3.99 -13.74 16.98
C LYS A 181 -3.85 -12.23 17.09
N ASP A 182 -2.94 -11.62 16.33
CA ASP A 182 -2.73 -10.17 16.32
C ASP A 182 -3.99 -9.45 15.83
N ILE A 183 -4.58 -9.89 14.70
CA ILE A 183 -5.84 -9.36 14.18
C ILE A 183 -6.96 -9.51 15.21
N ALA A 184 -7.12 -10.71 15.79
CA ALA A 184 -8.14 -10.96 16.81
C ALA A 184 -7.95 -10.10 18.06
N SER A 185 -6.70 -9.84 18.47
CA SER A 185 -6.40 -9.00 19.63
C SER A 185 -6.74 -7.51 19.44
N CYS A 186 -6.93 -7.07 18.19
CA CYS A 186 -7.35 -5.70 17.87
C CYS A 186 -8.88 -5.55 17.78
N ILE A 187 -9.63 -6.66 17.87
CA ILE A 187 -11.09 -6.66 17.80
C ILE A 187 -11.61 -6.81 19.23
N GLU A 188 -12.42 -5.86 19.68
CA GLU A 188 -13.02 -5.89 21.02
C GLU A 188 -14.03 -7.04 21.14
N GLU A 189 -14.19 -7.60 22.34
CA GLU A 189 -15.09 -8.75 22.57
C GLU A 189 -16.57 -8.43 22.30
N ASP A 190 -16.97 -7.16 22.40
CA ASP A 190 -18.32 -6.65 22.14
C ASP A 190 -18.50 -6.10 20.71
N ALA A 191 -17.53 -6.29 19.82
CA ALA A 191 -17.65 -5.90 18.43
C ALA A 191 -18.81 -6.65 17.74
N GLN A 192 -19.57 -5.92 16.93
CA GLN A 192 -20.76 -6.38 16.24
C GLN A 192 -20.44 -6.74 14.78
N ASP A 193 -21.39 -7.40 14.12
CA ASP A 193 -21.31 -7.62 12.68
C ASP A 193 -21.47 -6.30 11.91
N ALA A 194 -20.76 -6.16 10.79
CA ALA A 194 -20.90 -5.01 9.92
C ALA A 194 -22.37 -4.76 9.53
N ILE A 195 -22.79 -3.49 9.57
CA ILE A 195 -24.12 -3.11 9.09
C ILE A 195 -24.06 -3.12 7.57
N LEU A 196 -24.73 -4.07 6.93
CA LEU A 196 -24.81 -4.16 5.46
C LEU A 196 -26.14 -3.58 4.97
N ASN A 197 -26.09 -2.34 4.49
CA ASN A 197 -27.26 -1.58 4.02
C ASN A 197 -26.92 -0.78 2.75
N GLY A 198 -26.54 -1.50 1.68
CA GLY A 198 -26.16 -0.89 0.41
C GLY A 198 -25.05 0.16 0.56
N TYR A 199 -25.26 1.36 0.02
CA TYR A 199 -24.29 2.46 0.10
C TYR A 199 -24.11 3.04 1.52
N LEU A 200 -25.05 2.73 2.43
CA LEU A 200 -25.02 3.12 3.83
C LEU A 200 -24.44 2.02 4.74
N SER A 201 -23.77 1.01 4.17
CA SER A 201 -23.09 -0.01 4.97
C SER A 201 -22.02 0.60 5.87
N LEU A 202 -21.93 0.15 7.11
CA LEU A 202 -20.95 0.63 8.08
C LEU A 202 -20.06 -0.51 8.54
N LEU A 203 -18.75 -0.26 8.45
CA LEU A 203 -17.74 -1.08 9.09
C LEU A 203 -16.69 -0.16 9.72
N ASN A 204 -16.23 -0.53 10.90
CA ASN A 204 -15.18 0.13 11.67
C ASN A 204 -14.71 -0.83 12.78
N LYS A 205 -14.04 -0.36 13.82
CA LYS A 205 -13.58 -1.22 14.93
C LYS A 205 -14.72 -1.85 15.76
N ASP A 206 -15.92 -1.28 15.71
CA ASP A 206 -17.10 -1.74 16.46
C ASP A 206 -18.03 -2.59 15.56
N TYR A 207 -17.92 -2.47 14.24
CA TYR A 207 -18.72 -3.17 13.23
C TYR A 207 -17.82 -3.89 12.22
N ILE A 208 -17.66 -5.20 12.38
CA ILE A 208 -16.63 -6.00 11.68
C ILE A 208 -17.24 -6.80 10.52
N LEU A 209 -16.60 -6.71 9.35
CA LEU A 209 -16.90 -7.58 8.21
C LEU A 209 -16.15 -8.91 8.37
N LYS A 210 -16.89 -9.98 8.70
CA LYS A 210 -16.33 -11.32 8.95
C LYS A 210 -15.92 -12.06 7.68
N ASP A 211 -16.65 -11.85 6.59
CA ASP A 211 -16.46 -12.54 5.32
C ASP A 211 -16.23 -11.55 4.17
N GLU A 212 -15.47 -11.95 3.15
CA GLU A 212 -15.31 -11.13 1.94
C GLU A 212 -16.63 -11.09 1.16
N LEU A 213 -17.05 -9.88 0.77
CA LEU A 213 -18.28 -9.68 0.02
C LEU A 213 -18.09 -10.12 -1.43
N ASP A 214 -19.08 -10.81 -1.98
CA ASP A 214 -19.16 -11.05 -3.42
C ASP A 214 -19.68 -9.79 -4.10
N LEU A 215 -18.77 -9.03 -4.71
CA LEU A 215 -19.04 -7.73 -5.31
C LEU A 215 -18.81 -7.76 -6.82
N GLU A 216 -19.78 -7.25 -7.55
CA GLU A 216 -19.58 -6.88 -8.96
C GLU A 216 -18.84 -5.55 -9.02
N LEU A 217 -17.58 -5.61 -9.49
CA LEU A 217 -16.69 -4.45 -9.52
C LEU A 217 -16.34 -4.05 -10.95
N VAL A 218 -16.43 -2.76 -11.23
CA VAL A 218 -16.08 -2.14 -12.50
C VAL A 218 -14.71 -1.46 -12.40
N SER A 219 -13.93 -1.55 -13.48
CA SER A 219 -12.63 -0.88 -13.57
C SER A 219 -12.78 0.62 -13.81
N ILE A 220 -12.09 1.42 -12.99
CA ILE A 220 -11.93 2.88 -13.20
C ILE A 220 -10.55 3.24 -13.78
N GLY A 221 -9.75 2.24 -14.18
CA GLY A 221 -8.41 2.40 -14.75
C GLY A 221 -7.28 2.21 -13.72
N ASN A 222 -6.05 2.05 -14.21
CA ASN A 222 -4.83 1.87 -13.37
C ASN A 222 -4.91 0.73 -12.35
N GLY A 223 -5.68 -0.32 -12.64
CA GLY A 223 -5.87 -1.46 -11.73
C GLY A 223 -6.86 -1.19 -10.58
N HIS A 224 -7.50 -0.02 -10.55
CA HIS A 224 -8.51 0.32 -9.57
C HIS A 224 -9.90 -0.16 -9.99
N ARG A 225 -10.65 -0.62 -9.00
CA ARG A 225 -11.99 -1.19 -9.15
C ARG A 225 -12.89 -0.73 -8.01
N LEU A 226 -14.17 -0.53 -8.32
CA LEU A 226 -15.23 -0.09 -7.38
C LEU A 226 -16.56 -0.72 -7.80
N GLU A 227 -17.55 -0.67 -6.92
CA GLU A 227 -18.94 -0.93 -7.29
C GLU A 227 -19.39 0.03 -8.40
N GLU A 228 -20.30 -0.41 -9.27
CA GLU A 228 -20.65 0.27 -10.52
C GLU A 228 -21.06 1.75 -10.35
N GLN A 229 -21.97 2.06 -9.42
CA GLN A 229 -22.41 3.45 -9.22
C GLN A 229 -21.33 4.30 -8.56
N ALA A 230 -20.58 3.73 -7.63
CA ALA A 230 -19.42 4.41 -7.06
C ALA A 230 -18.36 4.72 -8.14
N ALA A 231 -18.13 3.80 -9.08
CA ALA A 231 -17.20 3.94 -10.20
C ALA A 231 -17.64 5.04 -11.18
N GLU A 232 -18.92 5.07 -11.56
CA GLU A 232 -19.47 6.11 -12.41
C GLU A 232 -19.35 7.48 -11.74
N ALA A 233 -19.75 7.58 -10.47
CA ALA A 233 -19.72 8.79 -9.69
C ALA A 233 -18.30 9.38 -9.54
N ILE A 234 -17.30 8.55 -9.21
CA ILE A 234 -15.92 9.06 -9.05
C ILE A 234 -15.34 9.49 -10.39
N THR A 235 -15.68 8.80 -11.48
CA THR A 235 -15.27 9.16 -12.84
C THR A 235 -15.86 10.52 -13.23
N ALA A 236 -17.14 10.77 -12.91
CA ALA A 236 -17.80 12.04 -13.12
C ALA A 236 -17.17 13.17 -12.29
N LEU A 237 -16.88 12.92 -11.01
CA LEU A 237 -16.21 13.86 -10.10
C LEU A 237 -14.84 14.26 -10.64
N ILE A 238 -13.99 13.29 -11.01
CA ILE A 238 -12.65 13.54 -11.56
C ILE A 238 -12.75 14.33 -12.88
N LYS A 239 -13.72 13.99 -13.74
CA LYS A 239 -13.96 14.71 -15.00
C LYS A 239 -14.40 16.15 -14.77
N ALA A 240 -15.23 16.42 -13.76
CA ALA A 240 -15.64 17.77 -13.40
C ALA A 240 -14.47 18.59 -12.88
N ALA A 241 -13.70 18.07 -11.92
CA ALA A 241 -12.48 18.71 -11.43
C ALA A 241 -11.49 19.02 -12.58
N LYS A 242 -11.33 18.09 -13.54
CA LYS A 242 -10.47 18.30 -14.71
C LYS A 242 -10.90 19.49 -15.58
N LYS A 243 -12.20 19.74 -15.74
CA LYS A 243 -12.71 20.93 -16.47
C LYS A 243 -12.27 22.24 -15.80
N GLU A 244 -12.09 22.22 -14.49
CA GLU A 244 -11.57 23.33 -13.69
C GLU A 244 -10.03 23.31 -13.56
N ARG A 245 -9.34 22.54 -14.41
CA ARG A 245 -7.88 22.41 -14.43
C ARG A 245 -7.31 21.88 -13.11
N MET A 246 -8.06 21.00 -12.46
CA MET A 246 -7.67 20.27 -11.25
C MET A 246 -7.31 18.82 -11.59
N SER A 247 -6.30 18.28 -10.91
CA SER A 247 -5.86 16.88 -11.12
C SER A 247 -6.05 16.08 -9.83
N ILE A 248 -6.95 15.10 -9.91
CA ILE A 248 -7.22 14.10 -8.86
C ILE A 248 -6.73 12.76 -9.37
N ASN A 249 -5.93 12.05 -8.56
CA ASN A 249 -5.37 10.74 -8.88
C ASN A 249 -5.79 9.76 -7.80
N ILE A 250 -6.48 8.69 -8.18
CA ILE A 250 -6.80 7.60 -7.25
C ILE A 250 -5.53 6.80 -6.99
N THR A 251 -5.22 6.57 -5.70
CA THR A 251 -4.07 5.75 -5.24
C THR A 251 -4.52 4.47 -4.56
N SER A 252 -5.78 4.42 -4.10
CA SER A 252 -6.39 3.21 -3.56
C SER A 252 -7.89 3.16 -3.81
N SER A 253 -8.42 1.97 -3.96
CA SER A 253 -9.84 1.68 -4.27
C SER A 253 -10.25 0.40 -3.55
N TYR A 254 -11.07 -0.48 -4.17
CA TYR A 254 -11.33 -1.81 -3.61
C TYR A 254 -10.07 -2.56 -3.18
N ARG A 255 -10.11 -3.17 -1.99
CA ARG A 255 -9.07 -4.06 -1.46
C ARG A 255 -9.73 -5.36 -1.02
N THR A 256 -9.16 -6.50 -1.43
CA THR A 256 -9.55 -7.81 -0.89
C THR A 256 -9.15 -7.93 0.58
N TYR A 257 -9.76 -8.87 1.30
CA TYR A 257 -9.37 -9.15 2.68
C TYR A 257 -7.87 -9.51 2.77
N ALA A 258 -7.40 -10.37 1.86
CA ALA A 258 -5.99 -10.78 1.79
C ALA A 258 -5.03 -9.60 1.57
N LYS A 259 -5.43 -8.62 0.74
CA LYS A 259 -4.63 -7.40 0.54
C LYS A 259 -4.55 -6.58 1.84
N GLN A 260 -5.66 -6.46 2.57
CA GLN A 260 -5.70 -5.75 3.84
C GLN A 260 -4.83 -6.43 4.90
N VAL A 261 -4.87 -7.78 4.99
CA VAL A 261 -3.98 -8.57 5.85
C VAL A 261 -2.50 -8.28 5.54
N SER A 262 -2.13 -8.24 4.25
CA SER A 262 -0.76 -7.93 3.84
C SER A 262 -0.33 -6.51 4.26
N LEU A 263 -1.20 -5.51 4.08
CA LEU A 263 -0.91 -4.13 4.50
C LEU A 263 -0.71 -4.04 6.02
N PHE A 264 -1.57 -4.69 6.79
CA PHE A 264 -1.47 -4.74 8.25
C PHE A 264 -0.18 -5.43 8.71
N LYS A 265 0.12 -6.63 8.18
CA LYS A 265 1.38 -7.37 8.45
C LYS A 265 2.61 -6.52 8.13
N ASN A 266 2.63 -5.84 6.99
CA ASN A 266 3.76 -5.01 6.58
C ASN A 266 3.94 -3.79 7.49
N LYS A 267 2.85 -3.21 7.99
CA LYS A 267 2.91 -2.09 8.93
C LYS A 267 3.46 -2.52 10.30
N ILE A 268 3.04 -3.68 10.82
CA ILE A 268 3.62 -4.26 12.04
C ILE A 268 5.13 -4.44 11.88
N LYS A 269 5.56 -5.13 10.81
CA LYS A 269 6.99 -5.35 10.52
C LYS A 269 7.80 -4.06 10.45
N ARG A 270 7.24 -3.01 9.84
CA ARG A 270 7.90 -1.70 9.76
C ARG A 270 8.08 -1.09 11.16
N LEU A 271 7.05 -1.14 12.00
CA LEU A 271 7.10 -0.61 13.37
C LEU A 271 8.08 -1.40 14.24
N GLU A 272 8.15 -2.73 14.11
CA GLU A 272 9.17 -3.54 14.78
C GLU A 272 10.59 -3.14 14.35
N GLY A 273 10.79 -2.85 13.06
CA GLY A 273 12.04 -2.30 12.53
C GLY A 273 12.39 -0.93 13.14
N GLU A 274 11.38 -0.14 13.48
CA GLU A 274 11.48 1.14 14.20
C GLU A 274 11.63 0.97 15.73
N LYS A 275 11.92 -0.25 16.21
CA LYS A 275 12.21 -0.60 17.62
C LYS A 275 10.99 -0.64 18.55
N TYR A 276 9.78 -0.68 18.01
CA TYR A 276 8.59 -1.00 18.81
C TYR A 276 8.63 -2.48 19.20
N THR A 277 8.13 -2.81 20.41
CA THR A 277 7.84 -4.21 20.73
C THR A 277 6.70 -4.72 19.83
N HIS A 278 6.59 -6.03 19.64
CA HIS A 278 5.54 -6.60 18.78
C HIS A 278 4.12 -6.15 19.19
N ALA A 279 3.81 -6.16 20.49
CA ALA A 279 2.50 -5.73 20.99
C ALA A 279 2.22 -4.24 20.74
N GLU A 280 3.23 -3.38 20.91
CA GLU A 280 3.10 -1.96 20.56
C GLU A 280 2.97 -1.77 19.05
N ALA A 281 3.71 -2.53 18.25
CA ALA A 281 3.65 -2.48 16.79
C ALA A 281 2.26 -2.87 16.26
N VAL A 282 1.63 -3.91 16.84
CA VAL A 282 0.24 -4.30 16.53
C VAL A 282 -0.73 -3.18 16.88
N THR A 283 -0.62 -2.61 18.09
CA THR A 283 -1.48 -1.52 18.57
C THR A 283 -1.34 -0.26 17.72
N GLU A 284 -0.12 0.14 17.37
CA GLU A 284 0.15 1.32 16.53
C GLU A 284 -0.18 1.08 15.06
N ALA A 285 -0.08 -0.17 14.58
CA ALA A 285 -0.53 -0.53 13.23
C ALA A 285 -2.03 -0.31 13.07
N ALA A 286 -2.84 -0.76 14.05
CA ALA A 286 -4.31 -0.66 14.01
C ALA A 286 -4.83 0.79 13.98
N LYS A 287 -4.04 1.76 14.45
CA LYS A 287 -4.38 3.20 14.39
C LYS A 287 -4.18 3.84 13.01
N VAL A 288 -3.35 3.22 12.16
CA VAL A 288 -2.91 3.79 10.87
C VAL A 288 -3.40 2.96 9.69
N VAL A 289 -3.50 1.65 9.86
CA VAL A 289 -4.02 0.71 8.87
C VAL A 289 -5.17 -0.02 9.55
N ALA A 290 -6.38 0.17 9.01
CA ALA A 290 -7.57 -0.52 9.48
C ALA A 290 -7.29 -2.03 9.59
N VAL A 291 -7.75 -2.62 10.70
CA VAL A 291 -7.64 -4.06 10.94
C VAL A 291 -8.36 -4.80 9.80
N PRO A 292 -7.84 -5.93 9.29
CA PRO A 292 -8.56 -6.72 8.28
C PRO A 292 -9.99 -7.04 8.73
N GLY A 293 -10.97 -6.77 7.85
CA GLY A 293 -12.40 -6.84 8.19
C GLY A 293 -12.99 -5.50 8.66
N THR A 294 -12.17 -4.48 8.90
CA THR A 294 -12.61 -3.15 9.34
C THR A 294 -12.19 -2.02 8.39
N SER A 295 -11.73 -2.35 7.18
CA SER A 295 -11.39 -1.36 6.15
C SER A 295 -12.54 -1.12 5.17
N GLU A 296 -12.97 0.14 5.02
CA GLU A 296 -14.08 0.48 4.10
C GLU A 296 -13.74 0.19 2.63
N HIS A 297 -12.46 0.09 2.27
CA HIS A 297 -12.03 -0.36 0.95
C HIS A 297 -12.55 -1.76 0.59
N GLN A 298 -12.88 -2.60 1.57
CA GLN A 298 -13.48 -3.92 1.34
C GLN A 298 -14.94 -3.85 0.88
N LEU A 299 -15.60 -2.69 0.96
CA LEU A 299 -16.95 -2.50 0.43
C LEU A 299 -16.97 -2.17 -1.06
N GLY A 300 -15.82 -1.81 -1.65
CA GLY A 300 -15.77 -1.32 -3.03
C GLY A 300 -16.42 0.06 -3.24
N LEU A 301 -16.69 0.79 -2.15
CA LEU A 301 -17.35 2.10 -2.15
C LEU A 301 -16.41 3.28 -1.82
N THR A 302 -15.11 3.00 -1.72
CA THR A 302 -14.15 3.92 -1.11
C THR A 302 -12.93 4.10 -1.98
N VAL A 303 -12.45 5.34 -2.07
CA VAL A 303 -11.19 5.68 -2.72
C VAL A 303 -10.31 6.55 -1.84
N ASP A 304 -9.00 6.32 -1.93
CA ASP A 304 -7.98 7.27 -1.47
C ASP A 304 -7.47 8.03 -2.70
N PHE A 305 -7.42 9.36 -2.60
CA PHE A 305 -6.89 10.19 -3.67
C PHE A 305 -5.66 11.02 -3.26
N LEU A 306 -4.86 11.34 -4.26
CA LEU A 306 -3.77 12.30 -4.23
C LEU A 306 -4.03 13.36 -5.29
N THR A 307 -3.37 14.50 -5.19
CA THR A 307 -3.55 15.59 -6.17
C THR A 307 -2.40 15.61 -7.17
N GLY A 308 -2.51 16.45 -8.20
CA GLY A 308 -1.40 16.69 -9.13
C GLY A 308 -0.13 17.15 -8.42
N THR A 309 -0.28 18.00 -7.40
CA THR A 309 0.81 18.69 -6.70
C THR A 309 1.20 18.05 -5.36
N TYR A 310 0.37 17.17 -4.80
CA TYR A 310 0.59 16.57 -3.48
C TYR A 310 0.44 15.05 -3.53
N LYS A 311 1.52 14.34 -3.17
CA LYS A 311 1.66 12.88 -3.34
C LYS A 311 1.76 12.10 -2.02
N ARG A 312 1.37 12.71 -0.91
CA ARG A 312 1.39 12.11 0.43
C ARG A 312 -0.02 12.01 0.99
N LEU A 313 -0.32 10.89 1.65
CA LEU A 313 -1.58 10.66 2.39
C LEU A 313 -1.40 11.18 3.81
N ASP A 314 -1.38 12.50 3.95
CA ASP A 314 -1.36 13.19 5.24
C ASP A 314 -2.15 14.51 5.16
N GLU A 315 -2.28 15.19 6.30
CA GLU A 315 -3.05 16.44 6.44
C GLU A 315 -2.62 17.55 5.45
N GLY A 316 -1.41 17.49 4.89
CA GLY A 316 -0.92 18.49 3.95
C GLY A 316 -1.74 18.59 2.66
N ILE A 317 -2.47 17.54 2.28
CA ILE A 317 -3.36 17.55 1.10
C ILE A 317 -4.43 18.64 1.19
N ARG A 318 -4.84 19.04 2.42
CA ARG A 318 -5.82 20.11 2.66
C ARG A 318 -5.44 21.46 2.06
N ASN A 319 -4.14 21.69 1.87
CA ASN A 319 -3.63 22.94 1.33
C ASN A 319 -3.77 23.05 -0.20
N THR A 320 -4.09 21.94 -0.86
CA THR A 320 -4.26 21.89 -2.32
C THR A 320 -5.59 22.52 -2.75
N LYS A 321 -5.65 23.02 -3.98
CA LYS A 321 -6.91 23.52 -4.55
C LYS A 321 -7.89 22.38 -4.82
N GLU A 322 -7.37 21.21 -5.18
CA GLU A 322 -8.17 20.02 -5.48
C GLU A 322 -8.87 19.48 -4.25
N TYR A 323 -8.21 19.47 -3.09
CA TYR A 323 -8.88 19.10 -1.84
C TYR A 323 -10.04 20.04 -1.51
N ARG A 324 -9.83 21.36 -1.59
CA ARG A 324 -10.89 22.35 -1.30
C ARG A 324 -12.10 22.18 -2.24
N TRP A 325 -11.85 21.92 -3.52
CA TRP A 325 -12.91 21.63 -4.47
C TRP A 325 -13.65 20.32 -4.14
N ILE A 326 -12.92 19.27 -3.73
CA ILE A 326 -13.54 18.03 -3.27
C ILE A 326 -14.38 18.26 -2.01
N GLU A 327 -13.88 19.01 -1.04
CA GLU A 327 -14.61 19.35 0.18
C GLU A 327 -15.93 20.09 -0.13
N GLU A 328 -15.95 20.93 -1.16
CA GLU A 328 -17.12 21.69 -1.60
C GLU A 328 -18.10 20.87 -2.48
N HIS A 329 -17.59 19.99 -3.35
CA HIS A 329 -18.38 19.37 -4.42
C HIS A 329 -18.54 17.84 -4.34
N ALA A 330 -17.80 17.12 -3.49
CA ALA A 330 -17.85 15.65 -3.47
C ALA A 330 -19.27 15.09 -3.25
N TRP A 331 -20.06 15.78 -2.42
CA TRP A 331 -21.43 15.38 -2.10
C TRP A 331 -22.36 15.41 -3.31
N GLU A 332 -22.09 16.28 -4.29
CA GLU A 332 -22.85 16.37 -5.55
C GLU A 332 -22.76 15.07 -6.36
N TYR A 333 -21.69 14.29 -6.13
CA TYR A 333 -21.43 12.99 -6.75
C TYR A 333 -21.68 11.83 -5.78
N GLY A 334 -22.26 12.08 -4.60
CA GLY A 334 -22.56 11.04 -3.63
C GLY A 334 -21.37 10.58 -2.78
N TYR A 335 -20.27 11.32 -2.80
CA TYR A 335 -19.10 11.07 -1.97
C TYR A 335 -19.06 12.00 -0.76
N ILE A 336 -18.56 11.48 0.37
CA ILE A 336 -18.24 12.26 1.56
C ILE A 336 -16.75 12.12 1.90
N ILE A 337 -16.18 13.14 2.54
CA ILE A 337 -14.91 13.00 3.25
C ILE A 337 -15.21 12.19 4.51
N ARG A 338 -14.84 10.92 4.51
CA ARG A 338 -15.34 9.93 5.47
C ARG A 338 -14.86 10.17 6.91
N TYR A 339 -13.63 10.64 7.05
CA TYR A 339 -12.96 10.88 8.32
C TYR A 339 -12.61 12.37 8.49
N PRO A 340 -13.62 13.23 8.75
CA PRO A 340 -13.42 14.66 8.88
C PRO A 340 -12.73 15.02 10.20
N LYS A 341 -12.18 16.24 10.26
CA LYS A 341 -11.51 16.76 11.44
C LYS A 341 -12.48 16.84 12.63
N GLY A 342 -12.05 16.40 13.81
CA GLY A 342 -12.82 16.51 15.04
C GLY A 342 -13.85 15.39 15.27
N LYS A 343 -13.96 14.41 14.36
CA LYS A 343 -14.87 13.26 14.49
C LYS A 343 -14.18 11.94 14.81
N SER A 344 -12.85 11.93 14.98
CA SER A 344 -12.08 10.70 15.26
C SER A 344 -12.49 9.95 16.52
N SER A 345 -13.05 10.63 17.52
CA SER A 345 -13.60 9.99 18.72
C SER A 345 -14.86 9.17 18.45
N ILE A 346 -15.56 9.45 17.34
CA ILE A 346 -16.78 8.75 16.91
C ILE A 346 -16.43 7.71 15.85
N THR A 347 -15.68 8.09 14.81
CA THR A 347 -15.32 7.19 13.70
C THR A 347 -14.31 6.12 14.11
N GLY A 348 -13.57 6.35 15.20
CA GLY A 348 -12.46 5.49 15.63
C GLY A 348 -11.21 5.59 14.76
N ILE A 349 -11.22 6.43 13.71
CA ILE A 349 -10.13 6.62 12.75
C ILE A 349 -9.66 8.07 12.81
N ILE A 350 -8.35 8.28 12.67
CA ILE A 350 -7.76 9.62 12.58
C ILE A 350 -8.35 10.40 11.39
N THR A 351 -8.13 11.71 11.37
CA THR A 351 -8.52 12.51 10.21
C THR A 351 -7.77 12.05 8.96
N GLU A 352 -8.51 11.77 7.90
CA GLU A 352 -7.98 11.32 6.61
C GLU A 352 -8.63 12.11 5.46
N PRO A 353 -8.14 13.33 5.17
CA PRO A 353 -8.70 14.19 4.12
C PRO A 353 -8.68 13.56 2.71
N TRP A 354 -7.86 12.54 2.48
CA TRP A 354 -7.79 11.84 1.19
C TRP A 354 -8.87 10.76 1.00
N HIS A 355 -9.59 10.38 2.06
CA HIS A 355 -10.46 9.20 2.07
C HIS A 355 -11.91 9.58 1.72
N LEU A 356 -12.33 9.22 0.50
CA LEU A 356 -13.68 9.46 0.01
C LEU A 356 -14.50 8.19 0.06
N ARG A 357 -15.70 8.30 0.64
CA ARG A 357 -16.67 7.21 0.75
C ARG A 357 -17.95 7.54 -0.02
N TYR A 358 -18.35 6.65 -0.92
CA TYR A 358 -19.63 6.74 -1.61
C TYR A 358 -20.77 6.29 -0.70
N VAL A 359 -21.78 7.14 -0.57
CA VAL A 359 -23.01 6.91 0.22
C VAL A 359 -24.28 7.22 -0.59
N GLY A 360 -24.13 7.60 -1.86
CA GLY A 360 -25.20 8.11 -2.71
C GLY A 360 -25.48 9.60 -2.49
N ILE A 361 -25.96 10.28 -3.54
CA ILE A 361 -26.15 11.74 -3.55
C ILE A 361 -27.06 12.24 -2.41
N PRO A 362 -28.24 11.64 -2.16
CA PRO A 362 -29.13 12.15 -1.12
C PRO A 362 -28.52 12.10 0.29
N ALA A 363 -27.84 11.01 0.63
CA ALA A 363 -27.20 10.87 1.93
C ALA A 363 -25.96 11.77 2.04
N ALA A 364 -25.12 11.82 0.99
CA ALA A 364 -23.93 12.67 1.00
C ALA A 364 -24.29 14.14 1.20
N LYS A 365 -25.35 14.61 0.53
CA LYS A 365 -25.88 15.97 0.72
C LYS A 365 -26.25 16.24 2.18
N LEU A 366 -27.08 15.37 2.79
CA LEU A 366 -27.53 15.55 4.17
C LEU A 366 -26.38 15.50 5.17
N ILE A 367 -25.44 14.56 4.99
CA ILE A 367 -24.24 14.42 5.82
C ILE A 367 -23.40 15.69 5.77
N THR A 368 -23.16 16.23 4.57
CA THR A 368 -22.41 17.47 4.37
C THR A 368 -23.13 18.69 4.93
N GLU A 369 -24.42 18.87 4.66
CA GLU A 369 -25.20 20.02 5.15
C GLU A 369 -25.30 20.05 6.68
N GLN A 370 -25.36 18.88 7.33
CA GLN A 370 -25.44 18.77 8.79
C GLN A 370 -24.06 18.76 9.46
N GLY A 371 -22.97 18.56 8.71
CA GLY A 371 -21.62 18.45 9.28
C GLY A 371 -21.43 17.23 10.19
N VAL A 372 -22.13 16.13 9.89
CA VAL A 372 -22.08 14.87 10.65
C VAL A 372 -21.16 13.85 9.99
N CYS A 373 -20.72 12.84 10.73
CA CYS A 373 -20.08 11.65 10.15
C CYS A 373 -21.13 10.56 9.84
N LEU A 374 -20.72 9.48 9.15
CA LEU A 374 -21.63 8.40 8.77
C LEU A 374 -22.26 7.71 10.00
N GLU A 375 -21.48 7.52 11.06
CA GLU A 375 -21.95 6.92 12.32
C GLU A 375 -23.08 7.75 12.97
N GLU A 376 -22.91 9.08 13.00
CA GLU A 376 -23.94 9.99 13.49
C GLU A 376 -25.18 9.98 12.58
N PHE A 377 -24.99 9.95 11.26
CA PHE A 377 -26.08 9.88 10.29
C PHE A 377 -26.91 8.60 10.39
N LEU A 378 -26.26 7.46 10.69
CA LEU A 378 -26.93 6.17 10.88
C LEU A 378 -27.53 6.01 12.28
N GLY A 379 -27.26 6.97 13.18
CA GLY A 379 -27.73 6.95 14.57
C GLY A 379 -26.95 5.99 15.47
N VAL A 380 -25.79 5.49 15.06
CA VAL A 380 -25.03 4.51 15.85
C VAL A 380 -23.91 5.12 16.71
N ALA A 381 -23.79 6.46 16.69
CA ALA A 381 -22.73 7.20 17.39
C ALA A 381 -22.94 7.35 18.90
N TYR A 382 -24.14 7.11 19.43
CA TYR A 382 -24.49 7.40 20.83
C TYR A 382 -25.08 6.16 21.54
N ASP A 383 -24.71 5.98 22.82
CA ASP A 383 -24.91 4.76 23.61
C ASP A 383 -26.38 4.31 23.79
N GLU A 384 -27.36 5.13 23.44
CA GLU A 384 -28.80 4.80 23.50
C GLU A 384 -29.44 4.55 22.12
N GLN A 385 -28.66 4.49 21.03
CA GLN A 385 -29.16 4.33 19.65
C GLN A 385 -28.39 3.28 18.82
N LYS A 386 -27.61 2.40 19.47
CA LYS A 386 -26.77 1.38 18.83
C LYS A 386 -27.54 0.26 18.13
N ASP A 387 -28.86 0.24 18.23
CA ASP A 387 -29.77 -0.69 17.55
C ASP A 387 -29.98 -0.36 16.06
N GLY A 388 -29.49 0.80 15.60
CA GLY A 388 -29.46 1.16 14.17
C GLY A 388 -30.84 1.53 13.60
N ILE A 389 -30.87 2.61 12.83
CA ILE A 389 -32.06 3.24 12.22
C ILE A 389 -32.99 3.86 13.28
N SER A 390 -32.61 5.02 13.84
CA SER A 390 -33.57 5.91 14.50
C SER A 390 -33.63 7.30 13.83
N ASN A 391 -34.87 7.70 13.49
CA ASN A 391 -35.40 9.04 13.21
C ASN A 391 -34.88 9.88 12.02
N GLY A 392 -34.44 9.27 10.91
CA GLY A 392 -34.30 10.04 9.65
C GLY A 392 -33.82 9.26 8.43
N ALA A 393 -32.96 8.24 8.62
CA ALA A 393 -32.36 7.50 7.51
C ALA A 393 -33.31 6.55 6.76
N GLY A 394 -34.45 6.19 7.35
CA GLY A 394 -35.42 5.25 6.74
C GLY A 394 -36.04 5.71 5.42
N TRP A 395 -36.07 7.03 5.14
CA TRP A 395 -36.65 7.58 3.91
C TRP A 395 -35.64 7.77 2.78
N VAL A 396 -34.33 7.78 3.08
CA VAL A 396 -33.28 7.94 2.06
C VAL A 396 -33.00 6.61 1.33
N ASN A 397 -33.62 5.53 1.79
CA ASN A 397 -33.44 4.16 1.33
C ASN A 397 -34.44 3.78 0.22
N THR A 398 -34.32 4.38 -0.97
CA THR A 398 -35.10 3.94 -2.17
C THR A 398 -34.22 3.56 -3.36
N GLY A 399 -32.95 3.20 -3.12
CA GLY A 399 -31.96 3.00 -4.18
C GLY A 399 -31.44 1.58 -4.43
N ARG A 400 -31.92 0.54 -3.74
CA ARG A 400 -31.69 -0.87 -4.10
C ARG A 400 -32.94 -1.70 -3.83
#